data_AF-A0A7S4SET2-F1
#
_entry.id   AF-A0A7S4SET2-F1
#
_cell.length_a   1.000
_cell.length_b   1.000
_cell.length_c   1.000
_cell.angle_alpha   90.00
_cell.angle_beta   90.00
_cell.angle_gamma   90.00
#
_symmetry.space_group_name_H-M   'P 1'
#
loop_
_entity.id
_entity.type
_entity.pdbx_description
1 polymer ?
#
loop_
_entity_poly.entity_id
_entity_poly.type
_entity_poly.pdbx_seq_one_letter_code
_entity_poly.pdbx_strand_id
1 'polypeptide(L)'
;GRRSGAAGAGGAGAGGSAAHGPAGAVASGRDAAGGAEDALLPCGFCVGQGWLMLRSLEGRWCAQCSRHPACSCTMWFPESVVAAEVDGQCGICGPRLRYVIRTMRVRVAPGRGAAVLPRGADTLRGVCIAGCSDVLERLGA
;
A
#
# COMPACT_ATOMS: atom_id res chain seq x y z
N GLY A 1 -28.01 -51.83 35.46
CA GLY A 1 -28.16 -52.92 34.47
C GLY A 1 -29.17 -52.52 33.41
N ARG A 2 -28.88 -52.86 32.14
CA ARG A 2 -29.60 -52.67 30.85
C ARG A 2 -28.59 -52.06 29.86
N ARG A 3 -27.80 -52.90 29.19
CA ARG A 3 -28.04 -53.70 27.97
C ARG A 3 -27.87 -52.89 26.68
N SER A 4 -26.98 -53.45 25.87
CA SER A 4 -26.52 -53.12 24.53
C SER A 4 -27.60 -53.12 23.45
N GLY A 5 -27.30 -52.42 22.35
CA GLY A 5 -27.78 -52.63 20.97
C GLY A 5 -26.98 -51.67 20.06
N ALA A 6 -26.06 -52.11 19.19
CA ALA A 6 -26.25 -52.77 17.88
C ALA A 6 -27.13 -51.92 16.93
N ALA A 7 -26.90 -51.77 15.63
CA ALA A 7 -25.79 -51.99 14.69
C ALA A 7 -26.31 -51.47 13.33
N GLY A 8 -25.39 -51.16 12.40
CA GLY A 8 -25.66 -51.05 10.96
C GLY A 8 -25.81 -49.63 10.42
N ALA A 9 -25.58 -49.34 9.14
CA ALA A 9 -24.96 -50.09 8.06
C ALA A 9 -24.76 -49.10 6.89
N GLY A 10 -23.73 -49.31 6.08
CA GLY A 10 -23.77 -49.04 4.63
C GLY A 10 -23.46 -47.62 4.15
N GLY A 11 -22.62 -47.54 3.11
CA GLY A 11 -22.47 -46.34 2.29
C GLY A 11 -21.16 -46.30 1.52
N ALA A 12 -21.07 -47.09 0.44
CA ALA A 12 -20.02 -46.97 -0.56
C ALA A 12 -20.21 -45.69 -1.40
N GLY A 13 -19.13 -45.00 -1.72
CA GLY A 13 -19.13 -43.86 -2.65
C GLY A 13 -17.74 -43.62 -3.21
N ALA A 14 -17.48 -44.17 -4.40
CA ALA A 14 -16.33 -43.81 -5.23
C ALA A 14 -16.64 -42.51 -6.00
N GLY A 15 -15.63 -41.68 -6.26
CA GLY A 15 -15.72 -40.67 -7.32
C GLY A 15 -14.91 -39.40 -7.10
N GLY A 16 -13.73 -39.36 -7.75
CA GLY A 16 -13.23 -38.25 -8.57
C GLY A 16 -13.21 -36.82 -8.00
N SER A 17 -12.02 -36.23 -7.90
CA SER A 17 -11.54 -35.24 -8.88
C SER A 17 -10.29 -34.54 -8.35
N ALA A 18 -9.20 -34.65 -9.10
CA ALA A 18 -8.01 -33.84 -8.91
C ALA A 18 -8.33 -32.37 -9.27
N ALA A 19 -8.66 -31.57 -8.27
CA ALA A 19 -8.72 -30.11 -8.42
C ALA A 19 -7.31 -29.55 -8.22
N HIS A 20 -6.78 -29.04 -9.33
CA HIS A 20 -5.56 -28.25 -9.39
C HIS A 20 -5.65 -27.04 -8.46
N GLY A 21 -4.63 -26.91 -7.61
CA GLY A 21 -3.95 -25.68 -7.17
C GLY A 21 -4.79 -24.46 -6.75
N PRO A 22 -4.67 -23.97 -5.50
CA PRO A 22 -5.18 -22.65 -5.16
C PRO A 22 -4.38 -21.57 -5.91
N ALA A 23 -5.02 -20.99 -6.93
CA ALA A 23 -4.62 -19.70 -7.50
C ALA A 23 -5.18 -18.59 -6.60
N GLY A 24 -4.30 -17.82 -5.98
CA GLY A 24 -4.67 -16.65 -5.18
C GLY A 24 -3.87 -16.50 -3.89
N ALA A 25 -2.55 -16.72 -3.95
CA ALA A 25 -1.66 -16.21 -2.92
C ALA A 25 -1.74 -14.67 -2.95
N VAL A 26 -2.55 -14.08 -2.08
CA VAL A 26 -2.48 -12.66 -1.71
C VAL A 26 -1.21 -12.44 -0.88
N ALA A 27 -0.07 -12.51 -1.56
CA ALA A 27 1.19 -12.05 -1.00
C ALA A 27 1.25 -10.53 -1.18
N SER A 28 1.17 -9.80 -0.07
CA SER A 28 2.09 -8.70 0.28
C SER A 28 1.53 -7.85 1.43
N GLY A 29 1.37 -8.48 2.60
CA GLY A 29 1.43 -7.78 3.88
C GLY A 29 2.83 -7.95 4.46
N ARG A 30 3.86 -7.44 3.76
CA ARG A 30 5.11 -7.15 4.47
C ARG A 30 4.89 -5.77 5.05
N ASP A 31 4.74 -5.71 6.37
CA ASP A 31 5.00 -4.49 7.12
C ASP A 31 6.40 -4.03 6.72
N ALA A 32 6.47 -3.11 5.77
CA ALA A 32 7.70 -2.47 5.37
C ALA A 32 8.12 -1.64 6.58
N ALA A 33 8.91 -2.25 7.46
CA ALA A 33 9.74 -1.54 8.42
C ALA A 33 10.75 -0.75 7.58
N GLY A 34 10.28 0.42 7.10
CA GLY A 34 11.03 1.22 6.16
C GLY A 34 12.37 1.59 6.75
N GLY A 35 13.44 1.37 5.99
CA GLY A 35 14.75 1.91 6.33
C GLY A 35 14.77 3.41 6.14
N ALA A 36 15.90 4.05 6.43
CA ALA A 36 16.14 5.45 6.03
C ALA A 36 15.97 5.66 4.50
N GLU A 37 16.09 4.59 3.72
CA GLU A 37 15.90 4.58 2.27
C GLU A 37 14.43 4.80 1.84
N ASP A 38 13.47 4.51 2.74
CA ASP A 38 12.04 4.69 2.51
C ASP A 38 11.51 6.06 3.00
N ALA A 39 12.42 6.94 3.45
CA ALA A 39 12.07 8.29 3.89
C ALA A 39 11.68 9.17 2.68
N LEU A 40 10.46 9.69 2.70
CA LEU A 40 9.88 10.47 1.61
C LEU A 40 10.37 11.93 1.62
N LEU A 41 10.30 12.58 2.77
CA LEU A 41 10.78 13.94 3.02
C LEU A 41 10.85 14.23 4.52
N PRO A 42 11.55 15.29 4.96
CA PRO A 42 11.49 15.76 6.34
C PRO A 42 10.07 16.14 6.76
N CYS A 43 9.70 15.82 7.99
CA CYS A 43 8.40 16.18 8.55
C CYS A 43 8.39 17.65 9.00
N GLY A 44 7.55 18.48 8.37
CA GLY A 44 7.41 19.89 8.75
C GLY A 44 6.78 20.12 10.12
N PHE A 45 5.97 19.17 10.63
CA PHE A 45 5.25 19.32 11.89
C PHE A 45 6.15 19.22 13.12
N CYS A 46 7.18 18.37 13.08
CA CYS A 46 8.18 18.28 14.16
C CYS A 46 9.48 19.02 13.79
N VAL A 47 9.39 20.05 12.95
CA VAL A 47 10.52 20.92 12.57
C VAL A 47 11.71 20.13 12.02
N GLY A 48 11.42 19.10 11.20
CA GLY A 48 12.45 18.26 10.58
C GLY A 48 13.13 17.27 11.53
N GLN A 49 12.70 17.14 12.79
CA GLN A 49 13.25 16.15 13.72
C GLN A 49 12.88 14.70 13.34
N GLY A 50 11.92 14.52 12.44
CA GLY A 50 11.49 13.23 11.91
C GLY A 50 11.31 13.28 10.40
N TRP A 51 11.05 12.11 9.82
CA TRP A 51 10.86 11.93 8.38
C TRP A 51 9.47 11.37 8.13
N LEU A 52 8.82 11.82 7.06
CA LEU A 52 7.61 11.18 6.57
C LEU A 52 8.01 9.89 5.87
N MET A 53 7.45 8.78 6.32
CA MET A 53 7.71 7.43 5.80
C MET A 53 6.46 6.87 5.17
N LEU A 54 6.62 6.16 4.08
CA LEU A 54 5.50 5.46 3.44
C LEU A 54 5.04 4.29 4.33
N ARG A 55 3.75 4.21 4.62
CA ARG A 55 3.15 3.13 5.43
C ARG A 55 1.80 2.70 4.88
N SER A 56 1.44 1.45 5.15
CA SER A 56 0.08 0.93 4.97
C SER A 56 -0.54 0.73 6.36
N LEU A 57 -1.62 1.43 6.64
CA LEU A 57 -2.36 1.37 7.90
C LEU A 57 -3.81 1.02 7.58
N GLU A 58 -4.33 -0.03 8.20
CA GLU A 58 -5.73 -0.48 7.99
C GLU A 58 -6.09 -0.69 6.51
N GLY A 59 -5.12 -1.15 5.70
CA GLY A 59 -5.31 -1.37 4.27
C GLY A 59 -5.28 -0.10 3.41
N ARG A 60 -4.97 1.06 3.99
CA ARG A 60 -4.82 2.34 3.29
C ARG A 60 -3.38 2.84 3.33
N TRP A 61 -2.92 3.42 2.24
CA TRP A 61 -1.58 4.00 2.16
C TRP A 61 -1.52 5.43 2.69
N CYS A 62 -0.45 5.76 3.40
CA CYS A 62 -0.19 7.09 3.92
C CYS A 62 1.31 7.38 4.02
N ALA A 63 1.65 8.66 4.17
CA ALA A 63 2.96 9.10 4.63
C ALA A 63 2.85 9.52 6.10
N GLN A 64 3.44 8.75 7.01
CA GLN A 64 3.40 8.99 8.46
C GLN A 64 4.77 9.38 9.01
N CYS A 65 4.82 10.32 9.95
CA CYS A 65 6.06 10.71 10.60
C CYS A 65 6.71 9.53 11.35
N SER A 66 8.02 9.35 11.18
CA SER A 66 8.83 8.34 11.86
C SER A 66 8.85 8.47 13.38
N ARG A 67 8.50 9.66 13.90
CA ARG A 67 8.40 9.93 15.34
C ARG A 67 7.02 9.68 15.92
N HIS A 68 6.10 9.09 15.17
CA HIS A 68 4.83 8.64 15.73
C HIS A 68 5.08 7.68 16.91
N PRO A 69 4.40 7.82 18.07
CA PRO A 69 3.26 8.70 18.34
C PRO A 69 3.60 10.13 18.80
N ALA A 70 4.87 10.45 19.09
CA ALA A 70 5.29 11.78 19.53
C ALA A 70 5.04 12.88 18.48
N CYS A 71 4.97 12.52 17.19
CA CYS A 71 4.45 13.37 16.12
C CYS A 71 3.29 12.65 15.41
N SER A 72 2.10 13.23 15.44
CA SER A 72 0.88 12.68 14.82
C SER A 72 0.73 13.01 13.33
N CYS A 73 1.73 13.66 12.71
CA CYS A 73 1.68 14.02 11.30
C CYS A 73 1.55 12.78 10.42
N THR A 74 0.40 12.67 9.76
CA THR A 74 0.04 11.60 8.82
C THR A 74 -0.67 12.23 7.64
N MET A 75 -0.20 11.95 6.42
CA MET A 75 -0.84 12.37 5.17
C MET A 75 -1.40 11.14 4.48
N TRP A 76 -2.73 11.03 4.47
CA TRP A 76 -3.42 9.92 3.82
C TRP A 76 -3.42 10.10 2.31
N PHE A 77 -3.18 9.01 1.60
CA PHE A 77 -3.34 9.01 0.14
C PHE A 77 -4.81 8.81 -0.22
N PRO A 78 -5.22 9.21 -1.44
CA PRO A 78 -6.55 8.92 -1.94
C PRO A 78 -6.89 7.43 -1.83
N GLU A 79 -8.16 7.11 -1.57
CA GLU A 79 -8.63 5.71 -1.48
C GLU A 79 -8.48 4.94 -2.80
N SER A 80 -8.33 5.66 -3.91
CA SER A 80 -8.01 5.07 -5.21
C SER A 80 -6.62 4.42 -5.23
N VAL A 81 -5.71 4.76 -4.31
CA VAL A 81 -4.37 4.18 -4.23
C VAL A 81 -4.40 2.82 -3.53
N VAL A 82 -4.02 1.76 -4.25
CA VAL A 82 -4.01 0.38 -3.74
C VAL A 82 -2.61 -0.12 -3.40
N ALA A 83 -1.57 0.46 -3.99
CA ALA A 83 -0.18 0.19 -3.65
C ALA A 83 0.66 1.46 -3.83
N ALA A 84 1.68 1.63 -3.00
CA ALA A 84 2.67 2.67 -3.16
C ALA A 84 4.05 2.13 -2.81
N GLU A 85 5.08 2.59 -3.52
CA GLU A 85 6.48 2.31 -3.23
C GLU A 85 7.34 3.55 -3.51
N VAL A 86 8.50 3.65 -2.86
CA VAL A 86 9.49 4.67 -3.19
C VAL A 86 10.17 4.29 -4.51
N ASP A 87 10.23 5.22 -5.47
CA ASP A 87 10.69 4.96 -6.84
C ASP A 87 11.97 5.73 -7.18
N GLY A 88 12.18 6.91 -6.58
CA GLY A 88 13.34 7.75 -6.91
C GLY A 88 13.44 9.04 -6.12
N GLN A 89 14.14 10.04 -6.68
CA GLN A 89 14.27 11.38 -6.10
C GLN A 89 13.66 12.43 -7.03
N CYS A 90 12.96 13.40 -6.45
CA CYS A 90 12.37 14.50 -7.19
C CYS A 90 13.45 15.51 -7.60
N GLY A 91 13.67 15.64 -8.91
CA GLY A 91 14.61 16.62 -9.48
C GLY A 91 14.16 18.09 -9.37
N ILE A 92 12.90 18.35 -8.98
CA ILE A 92 12.34 19.72 -8.86
C ILE A 92 12.34 20.16 -7.40
N CYS A 93 11.64 19.43 -6.52
CA CYS A 93 11.52 19.79 -5.11
C CYS A 93 12.83 19.64 -4.35
N GLY A 94 13.66 18.64 -4.68
CA GLY A 94 14.91 18.39 -3.96
C GLY A 94 15.85 19.60 -3.96
N PRO A 95 16.25 20.11 -5.14
CA PRO A 95 17.09 21.30 -5.24
C PRO A 95 16.44 22.56 -4.63
N ARG A 96 15.14 22.76 -4.85
CA ARG A 96 14.42 23.94 -4.37
C ARG A 96 14.31 24.00 -2.84
N LEU A 97 14.04 22.87 -2.21
CA LEU A 97 13.85 22.78 -0.76
C LEU A 97 15.14 22.45 0.00
N ARG A 98 16.24 22.12 -0.72
CA ARG A 98 17.52 21.68 -0.15
C ARG A 98 17.37 20.44 0.76
N TYR A 99 16.44 19.56 0.40
CA TYR A 99 16.20 18.28 1.07
C TYR A 99 16.19 17.14 0.07
N VAL A 100 16.43 15.92 0.56
CA VAL A 100 16.15 14.71 -0.23
C VAL A 100 14.64 14.52 -0.23
N ILE A 101 14.01 14.82 -1.38
CA ILE A 101 12.58 14.60 -1.61
C ILE A 101 12.46 13.40 -2.54
N ARG A 102 11.85 12.32 -2.06
CA ARG A 102 11.64 11.13 -2.87
C ARG A 102 10.37 11.22 -3.71
N THR A 103 10.40 10.52 -4.83
CA THR A 103 9.22 10.24 -5.65
C THR A 103 8.71 8.85 -5.34
N MET A 104 7.43 8.66 -5.59
CA MET A 104 6.74 7.40 -5.40
C MET A 104 6.27 6.83 -6.71
N ARG A 105 6.19 5.52 -6.77
CA ARG A 105 5.34 4.81 -7.73
C ARG A 105 4.07 4.40 -7.02
N VAL A 106 2.94 4.67 -7.65
CA VAL A 106 1.62 4.50 -7.08
C VAL A 106 0.79 3.65 -8.02
N ARG A 107 0.19 2.57 -7.51
CA ARG A 107 -0.81 1.77 -8.23
C ARG A 107 -2.20 2.19 -7.79
N VAL A 108 -3.08 2.38 -8.76
CA VAL A 108 -4.44 2.89 -8.58
C VAL A 108 -5.41 1.74 -8.85
N ALA A 109 -6.54 1.72 -8.14
CA ALA A 109 -7.60 0.75 -8.36
C ALA A 109 -8.12 0.81 -9.81
N PRO A 110 -8.48 -0.34 -10.43
CA PRO A 110 -9.05 -0.36 -11.77
C PRO A 110 -10.27 0.55 -11.90
N GLY A 111 -10.36 1.31 -13.00
CA GLY A 111 -11.45 2.25 -13.24
C GLY A 111 -11.39 3.55 -12.43
N ARG A 112 -10.43 3.71 -11.52
CA ARG A 112 -10.11 4.98 -10.86
C ARG A 112 -8.93 5.66 -11.55
N GLY A 113 -8.87 6.99 -11.52
CA GLY A 113 -7.73 7.76 -12.05
C GLY A 113 -7.60 7.80 -13.57
N ALA A 114 -8.64 7.43 -14.33
CA ALA A 114 -8.63 7.47 -15.80
C ALA A 114 -8.29 8.85 -16.39
N ALA A 115 -8.51 9.93 -15.62
CA ALA A 115 -8.15 11.30 -16.00
C ALA A 115 -6.64 11.60 -15.88
N VAL A 116 -5.88 10.77 -15.16
CA VAL A 116 -4.46 11.00 -14.81
C VAL A 116 -3.56 9.89 -15.35
N LEU A 117 -4.10 8.67 -15.51
CA LEU A 117 -3.39 7.51 -16.00
C LEU A 117 -3.37 7.46 -17.54
N PRO A 118 -2.24 7.06 -18.16
CA PRO A 118 -2.23 6.64 -19.56
C PRO A 118 -3.25 5.54 -19.81
N ARG A 119 -3.82 5.47 -21.03
CA ARG A 119 -4.82 4.46 -21.37
C ARG A 119 -4.28 3.05 -21.11
N GLY A 120 -4.99 2.29 -20.27
CA GLY A 120 -4.63 0.92 -19.91
C GLY A 120 -3.54 0.79 -18.84
N ALA A 121 -3.01 1.88 -18.31
CA ALA A 121 -2.09 1.86 -17.19
C ALA A 121 -2.85 1.94 -15.85
N ASP A 122 -2.38 1.20 -14.85
CA ASP A 122 -2.84 1.24 -13.46
C ASP A 122 -1.80 1.88 -12.52
N THR A 123 -0.66 2.28 -13.07
CA THR A 123 0.54 2.66 -12.33
C THR A 123 1.04 4.03 -12.77
N LEU A 124 1.28 4.91 -11.80
CA LEU A 124 1.97 6.18 -11.97
C LEU A 124 3.36 6.09 -11.35
N ARG A 125 4.37 6.64 -12.02
CA ARG A 125 5.76 6.72 -11.54
C ARG A 125 6.15 8.19 -11.33
N GLY A 126 7.20 8.42 -10.54
CA GLY A 126 7.71 9.77 -10.34
C GLY A 126 6.78 10.72 -9.56
N VAL A 127 5.79 10.19 -8.83
CA VAL A 127 4.81 11.01 -8.09
C VAL A 127 5.51 11.71 -6.92
N CYS A 128 5.54 13.05 -6.93
CA CYS A 128 6.21 13.81 -5.88
C CYS A 128 5.25 14.13 -4.74
N ILE A 129 5.59 13.65 -3.55
CA ILE A 129 4.84 13.90 -2.31
C ILE A 129 4.89 15.36 -1.84
N ALA A 130 5.94 16.11 -2.22
CA ALA A 130 6.09 17.52 -1.86
C ALA A 130 5.29 18.48 -2.77
N GLY A 131 4.51 17.95 -3.72
CA GLY A 131 3.52 18.73 -4.46
C GLY A 131 4.01 19.49 -5.69
N CYS A 132 5.19 19.16 -6.26
CA CYS A 132 5.50 19.66 -7.62
C CYS A 132 4.70 18.94 -8.72
N SER A 133 3.94 17.91 -8.36
CA SER A 133 2.95 17.25 -9.21
C SER A 133 1.61 17.26 -8.49
N ASP A 134 0.55 17.66 -9.19
CA ASP A 134 -0.86 17.65 -8.76
C ASP A 134 -1.52 16.27 -8.83
N VAL A 135 -0.74 15.22 -9.16
CA VAL A 135 -1.22 13.86 -9.40
C VAL A 135 -2.01 13.28 -8.21
N LEU A 136 -1.50 13.42 -6.97
CA LEU A 136 -2.19 12.88 -5.79
C LEU A 136 -3.51 13.61 -5.51
N GLU A 137 -3.56 14.91 -5.76
CA GLU A 137 -4.78 15.70 -5.62
C GLU A 137 -5.82 15.29 -6.65
N ARG A 138 -5.41 15.13 -7.91
CA ARG A 138 -6.28 14.68 -9.01
C ARG A 138 -6.76 13.22 -8.89
N LEU A 139 -6.07 12.40 -8.12
CA LEU A 139 -6.52 11.03 -7.81
C LEU A 139 -7.57 10.97 -6.69
N GLY A 140 -7.68 12.04 -5.90
CA GLY A 140 -8.67 12.18 -4.83
C GLY A 140 -9.96 12.89 -5.25
N ALA A 141 -9.96 13.56 -6.41
CA ALA A 141 -11.13 14.15 -7.04
C ALA A 141 -11.97 13.11 -7.80
#